data_AF-A0A8C0IA26-F1
#
_entry.id   AF-A0A8C0IA26-F1
#
_cell.length_a   1.000
_cell.length_b   1.000
_cell.length_c   1.000
_cell.angle_alpha   90.00
_cell.angle_beta   90.00
_cell.angle_gamma   90.00
#
_symmetry.space_group_name_H-M   'P 1'
#
loop_
_entity.id
_entity.type
_entity.pdbx_description
1 polymer ?
#
loop_
_entity_poly.entity_id
_entity_poly.type
_entity_poly.pdbx_seq_one_letter_code
_entity_poly.pdbx_strand_id
1 'polypeptide(L)'
;ARRAGGPFANPEERKLSLLDPQRIAFLLRKQWTLYSVTPLYRFSNAHLRNYSRLLSAFIAAERQKGWAVEVGVELDIKVAVSSLPDLKGSDQDHAAILVELFSRSPASQKTSEEKLIWSGWFCSVCGDDFFENMPEDFTCLPLFLTNGAESYTAIVGSWFQKTFDCCFHRLAISPLNLSWMAAMWTGCKVDKTASAMELIFSVPGLLQPLDISYAIHPEDAKALWDTVQKTPGEITQEEVDIFMDCLYSHFHRHFKIRLSAAKLVKVSTAIASAHCDGIIKVSLGPEIGVLAVVWTGRLLCPLAETQA
;
A
#
# COMPACT_ATOMS: atom_id res chain seq x y z
N ALA A 1 22.85 38.35 -30.13
CA ALA A 1 21.53 37.70 -30.25
C ALA A 1 21.73 36.20 -30.46
N ARG A 2 20.88 35.38 -29.82
CA ARG A 2 20.81 33.90 -29.81
C ARG A 2 21.83 33.16 -28.93
N ARG A 3 21.36 32.71 -27.76
CA ARG A 3 21.75 31.44 -27.14
C ARG A 3 20.52 30.53 -27.14
N ALA A 4 20.67 29.36 -27.76
CA ALA A 4 19.82 28.19 -27.60
C ALA A 4 20.42 27.31 -26.49
N GLY A 5 19.57 26.57 -25.77
CA GLY A 5 19.99 25.57 -24.77
C GLY A 5 19.14 25.62 -23.51
N GLY A 6 17.95 25.02 -23.54
CA GLY A 6 17.18 24.68 -22.34
C GLY A 6 17.69 23.36 -21.74
N PRO A 7 17.67 23.18 -20.41
CA PRO A 7 18.28 22.03 -19.77
C PRO A 7 17.42 20.77 -19.95
N PHE A 8 18.14 19.68 -20.19
CA PHE A 8 17.67 18.31 -20.32
C PHE A 8 16.84 17.88 -19.09
N ALA A 9 15.56 17.59 -19.30
CA ALA A 9 14.77 16.82 -18.36
C ALA A 9 15.08 15.32 -18.54
N ASN A 10 15.26 14.61 -17.44
CA ASN A 10 15.70 13.21 -17.38
C ASN A 10 14.62 12.29 -18.01
N PRO A 11 14.98 11.26 -18.82
CA PRO A 11 13.99 10.39 -19.46
C PRO A 11 13.11 9.60 -18.48
N GLU A 12 13.61 9.32 -17.27
CA GLU A 12 12.88 8.67 -16.16
C GLU A 12 11.69 9.51 -15.68
N GLU A 13 11.84 10.84 -15.60
CA GLU A 13 10.76 11.75 -15.18
C GLU A 13 9.63 11.83 -16.22
N ARG A 14 9.87 11.41 -17.47
CA ARG A 14 8.85 11.41 -18.54
C ARG A 14 7.93 10.19 -18.54
N LYS A 15 8.29 9.07 -17.92
CA LYS A 15 7.39 7.90 -17.80
C LYS A 15 6.38 8.06 -16.64
N LEU A 16 6.67 8.93 -15.68
CA LEU A 16 5.89 9.07 -14.44
C LEU A 16 4.58 9.87 -14.59
N SER A 17 4.36 10.61 -15.68
CA SER A 17 3.16 11.44 -15.86
C SER A 17 1.94 10.74 -16.46
N LEU A 18 1.95 9.40 -16.57
CA LEU A 18 0.94 8.61 -17.30
C LEU A 18 -0.16 7.98 -16.44
N LEU A 19 -0.07 8.05 -15.11
CA LEU A 19 -1.11 7.51 -14.24
C LEU A 19 -2.37 8.37 -14.33
N ASP A 20 -3.48 7.75 -14.74
CA ASP A 20 -4.80 8.38 -14.77
C ASP A 20 -5.11 9.03 -13.40
N PRO A 21 -5.27 10.37 -13.33
CA PRO A 21 -5.55 11.08 -12.09
C PRO A 21 -6.78 10.55 -11.35
N GLN A 22 -7.75 9.99 -12.06
CA GLN A 22 -8.94 9.38 -11.46
C GLN A 22 -8.61 8.09 -10.70
N ARG A 23 -7.65 7.31 -11.18
CA ARG A 23 -7.17 6.08 -10.52
C ARG A 23 -6.27 6.39 -9.32
N ILE A 24 -5.45 7.43 -9.39
CA ILE A 24 -4.70 7.91 -8.22
C ILE A 24 -5.69 8.41 -7.15
N ALA A 25 -6.68 9.20 -7.53
CA ALA A 25 -7.72 9.68 -6.62
C ALA A 25 -8.48 8.54 -5.92
N PHE A 26 -8.57 7.37 -6.56
CA PHE A 26 -9.17 6.17 -5.98
C PHE A 26 -8.36 5.56 -4.83
N LEU A 27 -7.02 5.69 -4.86
CA LEU A 27 -6.13 5.21 -3.78
C LEU A 27 -6.14 6.17 -2.59
N LEU A 28 -6.34 7.46 -2.86
CA LEU A 28 -6.37 8.51 -1.86
C LEU A 28 -7.57 8.38 -0.93
N ARG A 29 -7.37 8.81 0.31
CA ARG A 29 -8.39 8.90 1.39
C ARG A 29 -9.07 7.57 1.73
N LYS A 30 -8.45 6.45 1.33
CA LYS A 30 -8.88 5.10 1.71
C LYS A 30 -7.90 4.49 2.69
N GLN A 31 -8.44 3.57 3.49
CA GLN A 31 -7.66 2.70 4.34
C GLN A 31 -7.45 1.37 3.63
N TRP A 32 -6.20 1.01 3.44
CA TRP A 32 -5.76 -0.21 2.79
C TRP A 32 -5.24 -1.18 3.83
N THR A 33 -5.69 -2.43 3.77
CA THR A 33 -5.12 -3.54 4.54
C THR A 33 -4.20 -4.33 3.63
N LEU A 34 -2.97 -4.56 4.09
CA LEU A 34 -1.93 -5.22 3.33
C LEU A 34 -1.91 -6.73 3.56
N TYR A 35 -1.71 -7.46 2.47
CA TYR A 35 -1.50 -8.90 2.44
C TYR A 35 -0.30 -9.20 1.55
N SER A 36 0.48 -10.18 1.97
CA SER A 36 1.41 -10.88 1.09
C SER A 36 0.69 -12.00 0.36
N VAL A 37 1.09 -12.25 -0.88
CA VAL A 37 0.52 -13.29 -1.73
C VAL A 37 1.65 -14.11 -2.33
N THR A 38 1.52 -15.44 -2.32
CA THR A 38 2.46 -16.29 -3.07
C THR A 38 2.21 -16.15 -4.57
N PRO A 39 3.18 -16.50 -5.44
CA PRO A 39 2.97 -16.48 -6.89
C PRO A 39 1.71 -17.25 -7.28
N LEU A 40 0.96 -16.71 -8.25
CA LEU A 40 -0.31 -17.27 -8.69
C LEU A 40 -0.07 -18.26 -9.84
N TYR A 41 -0.44 -19.52 -9.65
CA TYR A 41 -0.33 -20.56 -10.67
C TYR A 41 -1.33 -20.35 -11.80
N ARG A 42 -0.83 -20.26 -13.04
CA ARG A 42 -1.57 -20.08 -14.30
C ARG A 42 -2.51 -18.87 -14.32
N PHE A 43 -2.24 -17.87 -13.49
CA PHE A 43 -2.90 -16.58 -13.64
C PHE A 43 -2.49 -15.93 -14.95
N SER A 44 -3.44 -15.36 -15.69
CA SER A 44 -3.15 -14.68 -16.95
C SER A 44 -4.04 -13.47 -17.18
N ASN A 45 -3.41 -12.37 -17.58
CA ASN A 45 -4.08 -11.12 -17.96
C ASN A 45 -5.01 -11.29 -19.18
N ALA A 46 -4.84 -12.37 -19.97
CA ALA A 46 -5.74 -12.67 -21.08
C ALA A 46 -7.16 -13.08 -20.61
N HIS A 47 -7.32 -13.46 -19.34
CA HIS A 47 -8.54 -14.07 -18.82
C HIS A 47 -9.29 -13.20 -17.80
N LEU A 48 -8.93 -11.93 -17.61
CA LEU A 48 -9.54 -11.05 -16.58
C LEU A 48 -11.07 -10.93 -16.68
N ARG A 49 -11.63 -10.88 -17.89
CA ARG A 49 -13.08 -10.87 -18.09
C ARG A 49 -13.74 -12.18 -17.62
N ASN A 50 -13.08 -13.31 -17.86
CA ASN A 50 -13.56 -14.61 -17.38
C ASN A 50 -13.47 -14.69 -15.86
N TYR A 51 -12.37 -14.21 -15.27
CA TYR A 51 -12.19 -14.11 -13.82
C TYR A 51 -13.28 -13.26 -13.16
N SER A 52 -13.64 -12.12 -13.77
CA SER A 52 -14.75 -11.27 -13.30
C SER A 52 -16.07 -12.04 -13.20
N ARG A 53 -16.41 -12.81 -14.23
CA ARG A 53 -17.63 -13.63 -14.27
C ARG A 53 -17.59 -14.78 -13.25
N LEU A 54 -16.47 -15.50 -13.18
CA LEU A 54 -16.29 -16.63 -12.27
C LEU A 54 -16.33 -16.19 -10.81
N LEU A 55 -15.65 -15.09 -10.47
CA LEU A 55 -15.65 -14.52 -9.13
C LEU A 55 -17.03 -13.97 -8.74
N SER A 56 -17.76 -13.34 -9.66
CA SER A 56 -19.15 -12.92 -9.41
C SER A 56 -20.03 -14.12 -9.05
N ALA A 57 -19.97 -15.20 -9.84
CA ALA A 57 -20.73 -16.42 -9.58
C ALA A 57 -20.31 -17.11 -8.26
N PHE A 58 -19.01 -17.11 -7.95
CA PHE A 58 -18.50 -17.65 -6.70
C PHE A 58 -19.00 -16.88 -5.48
N ILE A 59 -18.99 -15.54 -5.52
CA ILE A 59 -19.52 -14.70 -4.44
C ILE A 59 -21.01 -14.96 -4.23
N ALA A 60 -21.79 -15.07 -5.31
CA ALA A 60 -23.22 -15.40 -5.23
C ALA A 60 -23.44 -16.77 -4.56
N ALA A 61 -22.65 -17.78 -4.93
CA ALA A 61 -22.75 -19.12 -4.36
C ALA A 61 -22.33 -19.16 -2.87
N GLU A 62 -21.25 -18.48 -2.47
CA GLU A 62 -20.81 -18.45 -1.07
C GLU A 62 -21.83 -17.74 -0.16
N ARG A 63 -22.53 -16.74 -0.68
CA ARG A 63 -23.61 -16.07 0.06
C ARG A 63 -24.80 -16.99 0.33
N GLN A 64 -25.17 -17.82 -0.64
CA GLN A 64 -26.27 -18.77 -0.50
C GLN A 64 -25.95 -19.87 0.53
N LYS A 65 -24.68 -20.26 0.69
CA LYS A 65 -24.25 -21.26 1.69
C LYS A 65 -24.30 -20.75 3.13
N GLY A 66 -24.21 -19.44 3.35
CA GLY A 66 -24.17 -18.82 4.67
C GLY A 66 -25.53 -18.43 5.27
N TRP A 67 -26.65 -18.75 4.61
CA TRP A 67 -27.97 -18.29 5.02
C TRP A 67 -28.69 -19.25 5.97
N ALA A 68 -28.61 -18.93 7.26
CA ALA A 68 -29.69 -19.16 8.21
C ALA A 68 -30.45 -17.83 8.38
N VAL A 69 -31.57 -17.69 7.66
CA VAL A 69 -32.68 -16.72 7.87
C VAL A 69 -32.28 -15.29 8.30
N GLU A 70 -31.96 -14.41 7.34
CA GLU A 70 -32.37 -13.00 7.43
C GLU A 70 -32.93 -12.55 6.07
N VAL A 71 -34.21 -12.20 6.06
CA VAL A 71 -34.92 -11.66 4.90
C VAL A 71 -34.43 -10.23 4.67
N GLY A 72 -33.43 -10.08 3.80
CA GLY A 72 -32.88 -8.80 3.37
C GLY A 72 -32.48 -8.86 1.90
N VAL A 73 -32.84 -7.82 1.16
CA VAL A 73 -32.67 -7.64 -0.30
C VAL A 73 -31.39 -8.28 -0.84
N GLU A 74 -31.51 -9.27 -1.74
CA GLU A 74 -30.38 -9.79 -2.52
C GLU A 74 -29.74 -8.64 -3.29
N LEU A 75 -28.57 -8.21 -2.83
CA LEU A 75 -27.71 -7.30 -3.59
C LEU A 75 -27.00 -8.14 -4.64
N ASP A 76 -27.38 -7.96 -5.91
CA ASP A 76 -26.65 -8.46 -7.07
C ASP A 76 -25.25 -7.83 -7.08
N ILE A 77 -24.21 -8.68 -6.94
CA ILE A 77 -22.82 -8.23 -6.92
C ILE A 77 -22.22 -8.43 -8.30
N LYS A 78 -21.85 -7.32 -8.92
CA LYS A 78 -21.05 -7.29 -10.13
C LYS A 78 -19.58 -7.16 -9.76
N VAL A 79 -18.74 -8.00 -10.34
CA VAL A 79 -17.28 -7.92 -10.20
C VAL A 79 -16.66 -7.38 -11.48
N ALA A 80 -15.67 -6.50 -11.34
CA ALA A 80 -14.76 -6.10 -12.40
C ALA A 80 -13.32 -6.48 -12.02
N VAL A 81 -12.62 -7.14 -12.93
CA VAL A 81 -11.18 -7.41 -12.82
C VAL A 81 -10.50 -6.75 -14.01
N SER A 82 -9.53 -5.87 -13.75
CA SER A 82 -8.83 -5.08 -14.76
C SER A 82 -7.33 -5.01 -14.49
N SER A 83 -6.54 -4.79 -15.55
CA SER A 83 -5.10 -4.58 -15.44
C SER A 83 -4.79 -3.09 -15.48
N LEU A 84 -3.79 -2.70 -14.69
CA LEU A 84 -3.28 -1.35 -14.53
C LEU A 84 -1.81 -1.32 -14.96
N PRO A 85 -1.53 -1.26 -16.27
CA PRO A 85 -0.17 -1.31 -16.80
C PRO A 85 0.70 -0.13 -16.37
N ASP A 86 0.06 0.98 -15.97
CA ASP A 86 0.71 2.21 -15.52
C ASP A 86 1.31 2.08 -14.11
N LEU A 87 1.00 0.98 -13.38
CA LEU A 87 1.51 0.68 -12.05
C LEU A 87 2.44 -0.53 -12.11
N LYS A 88 3.65 -0.28 -12.58
CA LYS A 88 4.78 -1.21 -12.57
C LYS A 88 5.96 -0.53 -11.89
N GLY A 89 6.71 -1.25 -11.07
CA GLY A 89 7.95 -0.75 -10.47
C GLY A 89 9.08 -0.65 -11.50
N SER A 90 9.18 -1.64 -12.39
CA SER A 90 10.13 -1.69 -13.51
C SER A 90 9.47 -2.15 -14.82
N ASP A 91 10.17 -2.05 -15.95
CA ASP A 91 9.66 -2.57 -17.23
C ASP A 91 9.49 -4.11 -17.21
N GLN A 92 10.17 -4.81 -16.29
CA GLN A 92 10.08 -6.26 -16.08
C GLN A 92 8.90 -6.68 -15.21
N ASP A 93 8.35 -5.77 -14.40
CA ASP A 93 7.23 -6.06 -13.51
C ASP A 93 5.94 -6.42 -14.25
N HIS A 94 5.16 -7.31 -13.65
CA HIS A 94 3.78 -7.53 -14.10
C HIS A 94 2.92 -6.30 -13.82
N ALA A 95 1.98 -6.02 -14.71
CA ALA A 95 1.02 -4.95 -14.48
C ALA A 95 0.17 -5.25 -13.23
N ALA A 96 -0.07 -4.24 -12.40
CA ALA A 96 -0.97 -4.38 -11.26
C ALA A 96 -2.38 -4.82 -11.71
N ILE A 97 -3.09 -5.55 -10.85
CA ILE A 97 -4.44 -6.05 -11.11
C ILE A 97 -5.40 -5.46 -10.09
N LEU A 98 -6.47 -4.85 -10.59
CA LEU A 98 -7.54 -4.27 -9.80
C LEU A 98 -8.76 -5.18 -9.84
N VAL A 99 -9.28 -5.51 -8.65
CA VAL A 99 -10.54 -6.22 -8.44
C VAL A 99 -11.52 -5.29 -7.74
N GLU A 100 -12.70 -5.08 -8.32
CA GLU A 100 -13.72 -4.20 -7.77
C GLU A 100 -15.06 -4.93 -7.67
N LEU A 101 -15.74 -4.73 -6.54
CA LEU A 101 -17.05 -5.28 -6.27
C LEU A 101 -18.05 -4.13 -6.21
N PHE A 102 -19.09 -4.24 -7.04
CA PHE A 102 -20.18 -3.28 -7.11
C PHE A 102 -21.48 -3.92 -6.65
N SER A 103 -22.19 -3.23 -5.78
CA SER A 103 -23.55 -3.58 -5.40
C SER A 103 -24.54 -2.94 -6.36
N ARG A 104 -25.51 -3.72 -6.84
CA ARG A 104 -26.67 -3.22 -7.57
C ARG A 104 -27.90 -3.26 -6.66
N SER A 105 -28.57 -2.13 -6.51
CA SER A 105 -29.87 -2.08 -5.83
C SER A 105 -30.98 -2.45 -6.82
N PRO A 106 -31.90 -3.37 -6.48
CA PRO A 106 -33.05 -3.68 -7.32
C PRO A 106 -34.10 -2.56 -7.36
N ALA A 107 -33.97 -1.50 -6.56
CA ALA A 107 -34.97 -0.45 -6.41
C ALA A 107 -35.01 0.59 -7.56
N SER A 108 -34.05 0.60 -8.51
CA SER A 108 -34.03 1.57 -9.61
C SER A 108 -33.88 0.90 -11.00
N GLN A 109 -35.00 0.46 -11.58
CA GLN A 109 -35.04 -0.10 -12.94
C GLN A 109 -34.71 0.91 -14.07
N LYS A 110 -34.48 2.20 -13.77
CA LYS A 110 -34.22 3.24 -14.80
C LYS A 110 -32.79 3.76 -14.87
N THR A 111 -31.98 3.55 -13.83
CA THR A 111 -30.53 3.80 -13.78
C THR A 111 -30.03 3.08 -12.55
N SER A 112 -29.51 1.86 -12.73
CA SER A 112 -28.89 1.15 -11.60
C SER A 112 -27.58 1.85 -11.28
N GLU A 113 -27.55 2.72 -10.28
CA GLU A 113 -26.30 3.25 -9.75
C GLU A 113 -25.52 2.09 -9.12
N GLU A 114 -24.43 1.71 -9.77
CA GLU A 114 -23.51 0.71 -9.26
C GLU A 114 -22.67 1.35 -8.14
N LYS A 115 -22.87 0.88 -6.91
CA LYS A 115 -22.11 1.38 -5.75
C LYS A 115 -20.91 0.47 -5.52
N LEU A 116 -19.69 1.02 -5.58
CA LEU A 116 -18.49 0.32 -5.15
C LEU A 116 -18.58 0.00 -3.64
N ILE A 117 -18.45 -1.27 -3.28
CA ILE A 117 -18.53 -1.75 -1.90
C ILE A 117 -17.21 -2.34 -1.39
N TRP A 118 -16.32 -2.75 -2.29
CA TRP A 118 -15.00 -3.29 -1.95
C TRP A 118 -14.08 -3.17 -3.17
N SER A 119 -12.78 -2.97 -2.92
CA SER A 119 -11.74 -2.98 -3.95
C SER A 119 -10.45 -3.64 -3.44
N GLY A 120 -9.77 -4.37 -4.31
CA GLY A 120 -8.50 -5.05 -4.05
C GLY A 120 -7.48 -4.81 -5.16
N TRP A 121 -6.21 -4.63 -4.81
CA TRP A 121 -5.13 -4.30 -5.73
C TRP A 121 -4.01 -5.30 -5.55
N PHE A 122 -3.70 -6.05 -6.59
CA PHE A 122 -2.50 -6.87 -6.67
C PHE A 122 -1.39 -6.08 -7.35
N CYS A 123 -0.18 -6.15 -6.81
CA CYS A 123 0.95 -5.34 -7.25
C CYS A 123 2.13 -6.25 -7.53
N SER A 124 2.79 -6.04 -8.67
CA SER A 124 4.14 -6.56 -8.88
C SER A 124 5.11 -5.60 -8.25
N VAL A 125 5.88 -6.13 -7.29
CA VAL A 125 6.93 -5.39 -6.60
C VAL A 125 8.14 -6.30 -6.45
N CYS A 126 8.37 -7.18 -7.44
CA CYS A 126 9.45 -8.16 -7.39
C CYS A 126 10.74 -7.46 -7.84
N GLY A 127 11.83 -7.58 -7.07
CA GLY A 127 13.15 -7.13 -7.51
C GLY A 127 13.67 -7.99 -8.67
N ASP A 128 14.56 -7.43 -9.50
CA ASP A 128 15.07 -8.07 -10.73
C ASP A 128 15.59 -9.50 -10.48
N ASP A 129 16.24 -9.74 -9.33
CA ASP A 129 16.82 -11.04 -8.97
C ASP A 129 15.79 -12.17 -8.73
N PHE A 130 14.53 -11.85 -8.38
CA PHE A 130 13.51 -12.86 -8.08
C PHE A 130 12.88 -13.46 -9.35
N PHE A 131 12.85 -12.69 -10.44
CA PHE A 131 12.23 -13.13 -11.68
C PHE A 131 13.09 -14.14 -12.45
N GLU A 132 14.42 -14.10 -12.30
CA GLU A 132 15.33 -15.00 -13.03
C GLU A 132 15.10 -16.49 -12.70
N ASN A 133 14.51 -16.80 -11.54
CA ASN A 133 14.28 -18.18 -11.07
C ASN A 133 12.81 -18.61 -11.08
N MET A 134 11.90 -17.80 -11.61
CA MET A 134 10.46 -18.11 -11.57
C MET A 134 10.04 -19.03 -12.74
N PRO A 135 9.32 -20.13 -12.48
CA PRO A 135 8.76 -20.95 -13.56
C PRO A 135 7.69 -20.18 -14.35
N GLU A 136 7.63 -20.39 -15.67
CA GLU A 136 6.75 -19.66 -16.61
C GLU A 136 5.25 -19.74 -16.27
N ASP A 137 4.82 -20.79 -15.55
CA ASP A 137 3.43 -20.98 -15.15
C ASP A 137 3.00 -20.06 -13.98
N PHE A 138 3.91 -19.34 -13.34
CA PHE A 138 3.59 -18.51 -12.17
C PHE A 138 3.63 -17.01 -12.50
N THR A 139 2.73 -16.25 -11.88
CA THR A 139 2.74 -14.77 -11.93
C THR A 139 3.12 -14.19 -10.56
N CYS A 140 4.18 -13.37 -10.49
CA CYS A 140 4.55 -12.64 -9.26
C CYS A 140 3.63 -11.42 -9.05
N LEU A 141 2.71 -11.51 -8.08
CA LEU A 141 1.93 -10.36 -7.59
C LEU A 141 1.90 -10.38 -6.05
N PRO A 142 3.06 -10.13 -5.39
CA PRO A 142 3.27 -10.56 -4.02
C PRO A 142 2.61 -9.63 -2.99
N LEU A 143 2.13 -8.47 -3.40
CA LEU A 143 1.43 -7.52 -2.53
C LEU A 143 -0.02 -7.41 -2.95
N PHE A 144 -0.92 -7.52 -1.97
CA PHE A 144 -2.36 -7.32 -2.16
C PHE A 144 -2.92 -6.33 -1.14
N LEU A 145 -3.49 -5.23 -1.63
CA LEU A 145 -4.11 -4.19 -0.81
C LEU A 145 -5.62 -4.28 -0.91
N THR A 146 -6.32 -4.24 0.22
CA THR A 146 -7.79 -4.28 0.24
C THR A 146 -8.41 -3.08 0.93
N ASN A 147 -9.54 -2.63 0.40
CA ASN A 147 -10.40 -1.62 1.01
C ASN A 147 -11.85 -2.10 0.93
N GLY A 148 -12.52 -2.21 2.07
CA GLY A 148 -13.90 -2.68 2.17
C GLY A 148 -14.08 -3.66 3.33
N ALA A 149 -15.25 -4.32 3.40
CA ALA A 149 -15.55 -5.27 4.47
C ALA A 149 -14.69 -6.54 4.37
N GLU A 150 -14.18 -7.00 5.52
CA GLU A 150 -13.30 -8.18 5.61
C GLU A 150 -13.97 -9.47 5.12
N SER A 151 -15.30 -9.57 5.22
CA SER A 151 -16.05 -10.70 4.67
C SER A 151 -15.89 -10.84 3.15
N TYR A 152 -15.83 -9.73 2.40
CA TYR A 152 -15.54 -9.78 0.97
C TYR A 152 -14.07 -10.09 0.71
N THR A 153 -13.14 -9.54 1.51
CA THR A 153 -11.72 -9.89 1.44
C THR A 153 -11.52 -11.40 1.58
N ALA A 154 -12.17 -12.03 2.56
CA ALA A 154 -12.09 -13.47 2.79
C ALA A 154 -12.66 -14.29 1.62
N ILE A 155 -13.80 -13.90 1.06
CA ILE A 155 -14.42 -14.59 -0.09
C ILE A 155 -13.54 -14.46 -1.33
N VAL A 156 -13.07 -13.25 -1.66
CA VAL A 156 -12.20 -13.00 -2.80
C VAL A 156 -10.88 -13.76 -2.63
N GLY A 157 -10.25 -13.67 -1.45
CA GLY A 157 -9.03 -14.43 -1.13
C GLY A 157 -9.23 -15.93 -1.31
N SER A 158 -10.30 -16.51 -0.74
CA SER A 158 -10.65 -17.93 -0.89
C SER A 158 -10.81 -18.35 -2.35
N TRP A 159 -11.42 -17.51 -3.19
CA TRP A 159 -11.54 -17.77 -4.62
C TRP A 159 -10.18 -17.78 -5.32
N PHE A 160 -9.32 -16.80 -5.05
CA PHE A 160 -7.97 -16.75 -5.63
C PHE A 160 -7.14 -17.97 -5.21
N GLN A 161 -7.14 -18.32 -3.92
CA GLN A 161 -6.41 -19.49 -3.40
C GLN A 161 -6.85 -20.79 -4.10
N LYS A 162 -8.17 -21.00 -4.25
CA LYS A 162 -8.71 -22.19 -4.93
C LYS A 162 -8.48 -22.21 -6.44
N THR A 163 -8.43 -21.04 -7.07
CA THR A 163 -8.36 -20.93 -8.54
C THR A 163 -6.92 -20.94 -9.05
N PHE A 164 -5.98 -20.40 -8.28
CA PHE A 164 -4.59 -20.18 -8.71
C PHE A 164 -3.56 -20.77 -7.75
N ASP A 165 -3.97 -21.67 -6.84
CA ASP A 165 -3.08 -22.37 -5.90
C ASP A 165 -2.08 -21.43 -5.19
N CYS A 166 -2.60 -20.31 -4.68
CA CYS A 166 -1.84 -19.31 -3.97
C CYS A 166 -2.26 -19.21 -2.50
N CYS A 167 -1.49 -18.50 -1.69
CA CYS A 167 -1.76 -18.23 -0.28
C CYS A 167 -1.71 -16.73 0.01
N PHE A 168 -2.56 -16.27 0.94
CA PHE A 168 -2.58 -14.88 1.40
C PHE A 168 -2.22 -14.84 2.88
N HIS A 169 -1.29 -13.97 3.27
CA HIS A 169 -0.95 -13.74 4.67
C HIS A 169 -1.01 -12.25 4.97
N ARG A 170 -1.64 -11.87 6.09
CA ARG A 170 -1.69 -10.48 6.51
C ARG A 170 -0.27 -9.96 6.71
N LEU A 171 0.04 -8.83 6.06
CA LEU A 171 1.39 -8.29 6.04
C LEU A 171 1.58 -7.32 7.20
N ALA A 172 2.33 -7.73 8.22
CA ALA A 172 2.76 -6.83 9.29
C ALA A 172 3.91 -5.93 8.79
N ILE A 173 3.96 -4.69 9.29
CA ILE A 173 5.03 -3.74 8.96
C ILE A 173 5.98 -3.68 10.15
N SER A 174 7.25 -3.99 9.92
CA SER A 174 8.28 -3.97 10.97
C SER A 174 8.57 -2.53 11.45
N PRO A 175 9.07 -2.34 12.69
CA PRO A 175 9.52 -1.03 13.16
C PRO A 175 10.60 -0.40 12.27
N LEU A 176 11.44 -1.24 11.64
CA LEU A 176 12.42 -0.82 10.65
C LEU A 176 11.72 -0.20 9.44
N ASN A 177 10.77 -0.91 8.84
CA ASN A 177 10.04 -0.43 7.66
C ASN A 177 9.20 0.83 7.98
N LEU A 178 8.66 0.93 9.20
CA LEU A 178 8.01 2.15 9.68
C LEU A 178 8.98 3.33 9.77
N SER A 179 10.22 3.10 10.23
CA SER A 179 11.27 4.14 10.29
C SER A 179 11.67 4.64 8.90
N TRP A 180 11.79 3.71 7.94
CA TRP A 180 11.96 4.04 6.53
C TRP A 180 10.79 4.87 6.00
N MET A 181 9.54 4.47 6.26
CA MET A 181 8.36 5.24 5.88
C MET A 181 8.38 6.66 6.47
N ALA A 182 8.77 6.81 7.73
CA ALA A 182 8.91 8.11 8.38
C ALA A 182 9.90 9.03 7.65
N ALA A 183 11.10 8.53 7.36
CA ALA A 183 12.14 9.27 6.64
C ALA A 183 11.68 9.67 5.22
N MET A 184 11.23 8.68 4.44
CA MET A 184 10.82 8.90 3.04
C MET A 184 9.66 9.88 2.93
N TRP A 185 8.63 9.77 3.78
CA TRP A 185 7.47 10.67 3.74
C TRP A 185 7.80 12.09 4.23
N THR A 186 8.82 12.24 5.06
CA THR A 186 9.30 13.57 5.51
C THR A 186 10.04 14.31 4.40
N GLY A 187 10.76 13.59 3.53
CA GLY A 187 11.46 14.15 2.38
C GLY A 187 10.55 14.76 1.31
N CYS A 188 9.31 14.28 1.19
CA CYS A 188 8.32 14.76 0.23
C CYS A 188 7.98 16.26 0.42
N LYS A 189 7.63 16.94 -0.68
CA LYS A 189 7.24 18.35 -0.63
C LYS A 189 5.75 18.43 -0.31
N VAL A 190 5.42 19.08 0.80
CA VAL A 190 4.04 19.33 1.22
C VAL A 190 3.81 20.82 1.29
N ASP A 191 2.61 21.27 0.90
CA ASP A 191 2.19 22.66 1.09
C ASP A 191 2.18 23.04 2.58
N LYS A 192 2.29 24.35 2.85
CA LYS A 192 2.49 24.98 4.17
C LYS A 192 1.38 24.74 5.22
N THR A 193 0.36 23.94 4.91
CA THR A 193 -0.72 23.56 5.83
C THR A 193 -0.67 22.05 6.14
N ALA A 194 0.54 21.51 6.25
CA ALA A 194 0.77 20.09 6.51
C ALA A 194 0.39 19.74 7.96
N SER A 195 -0.24 18.58 8.16
CA SER A 195 -0.44 18.03 9.50
C SER A 195 0.90 17.61 10.12
N ALA A 196 0.96 17.64 11.46
CA ALA A 196 2.11 17.16 12.20
C ALA A 196 2.51 15.73 11.81
N MET A 197 3.82 15.47 11.82
CA MET A 197 4.36 14.12 11.81
C MET A 197 4.11 13.51 13.18
N GLU A 198 3.46 12.35 13.23
CA GLU A 198 3.15 11.63 14.46
C GLU A 198 3.80 10.25 14.44
N LEU A 199 4.59 9.96 15.47
CA LEU A 199 5.17 8.65 15.75
C LEU A 199 4.49 8.06 16.99
N ILE A 200 3.91 6.87 16.88
CA ILE A 200 3.30 6.18 18.03
C ILE A 200 4.16 4.99 18.42
N PHE A 201 4.52 4.94 19.70
CA PHE A 201 5.29 3.86 20.30
C PHE A 201 4.44 3.13 21.32
N SER A 202 4.48 1.80 21.30
CA SER A 202 3.82 0.97 22.31
C SER A 202 4.86 0.41 23.28
N VAL A 203 4.60 0.52 24.58
CA VAL A 203 5.51 0.05 25.63
C VAL A 203 5.31 -1.45 25.87
N PRO A 204 6.32 -2.30 25.62
CA PRO A 204 6.18 -3.74 25.79
C PRO A 204 6.09 -4.14 27.28
N GLY A 205 5.45 -5.28 27.56
CA GLY A 205 5.48 -5.92 28.88
C GLY A 205 4.52 -5.37 29.93
N LEU A 206 3.59 -4.49 29.54
CA LEU A 206 2.54 -3.97 30.43
C LEU A 206 1.24 -4.76 30.29
N LEU A 207 0.52 -4.92 31.41
CA LEU A 207 -0.81 -5.55 31.44
C LEU A 207 -1.88 -4.70 30.75
N GLN A 208 -1.64 -3.39 30.61
CA GLN A 208 -2.48 -2.46 29.89
C GLN A 208 -1.64 -1.80 28.79
N PRO A 209 -2.17 -1.67 27.56
CA PRO A 209 -1.43 -1.02 26.47
C PRO A 209 -1.20 0.44 26.83
N LEU A 210 0.08 0.83 26.89
CA LEU A 210 0.50 2.21 27.05
C LEU A 210 1.18 2.65 25.77
N ASP A 211 0.55 3.59 25.07
CA ASP A 211 1.07 4.17 23.85
C ASP A 211 1.57 5.60 24.12
N ILE A 212 2.75 5.90 23.57
CA ILE A 212 3.38 7.22 23.60
C ILE A 212 3.26 7.80 22.20
N SER A 213 2.52 8.92 22.07
CA SER A 213 2.47 9.70 20.84
C SER A 213 3.52 10.80 20.89
N TYR A 214 4.35 10.87 19.85
CA TYR A 214 5.31 11.93 19.62
C TYR A 214 4.95 12.68 18.34
N ALA A 215 4.38 13.86 18.50
CA ALA A 215 4.02 14.77 17.41
C ALA A 215 5.12 15.82 17.18
N ILE A 216 5.52 15.99 15.92
CA ILE A 216 6.58 16.88 15.46
C ILE A 216 6.01 17.78 14.36
N HIS A 217 6.33 19.06 14.40
CA HIS A 217 5.93 20.00 13.35
C HIS A 217 6.58 19.58 12.02
N PRO A 218 5.85 19.56 10.90
CA PRO A 218 6.37 18.99 9.66
C PRO A 218 7.61 19.73 9.12
N GLU A 219 7.68 21.04 9.32
CA GLU A 219 8.82 21.89 8.97
C GLU A 219 10.07 21.54 9.79
N ASP A 220 9.92 21.20 11.07
CA ASP A 220 11.05 20.81 11.93
C ASP A 220 11.55 19.41 11.53
N ALA A 221 10.63 18.47 11.28
CA ALA A 221 10.96 17.15 10.77
C ALA A 221 11.67 17.24 9.42
N LYS A 222 11.17 18.09 8.51
CA LYS A 222 11.78 18.34 7.21
C LYS A 222 13.16 18.97 7.32
N ALA A 223 13.30 20.02 8.14
CA ALA A 223 14.58 20.68 8.36
C ALA A 223 15.63 19.70 8.93
N LEU A 224 15.21 18.82 9.86
CA LEU A 224 16.08 17.75 10.37
C LEU A 224 16.46 16.78 9.25
N TRP A 225 15.49 16.29 8.47
CA TRP A 225 15.74 15.37 7.36
C TRP A 225 16.71 15.98 6.33
N ASP A 226 16.51 17.24 5.95
CA ASP A 226 17.36 17.97 5.00
C ASP A 226 18.81 18.13 5.50
N THR A 227 19.06 18.07 6.82
CA THR A 227 20.43 18.06 7.38
C THR A 227 21.09 16.69 7.35
N VAL A 228 20.30 15.62 7.34
CA VAL A 228 20.78 14.23 7.37
C VAL A 228 21.01 13.72 5.95
N GLN A 229 20.10 14.04 5.03
CA GLN A 229 20.18 13.59 3.64
C GLN A 229 21.39 14.21 2.93
N LYS A 230 22.30 13.36 2.47
CA LYS A 230 23.52 13.79 1.75
C LYS A 230 23.25 14.02 0.27
N THR A 231 22.47 13.12 -0.34
CA THR A 231 22.19 13.11 -1.77
C THR A 231 20.68 13.11 -2.00
N PRO A 232 20.11 14.15 -2.62
CA PRO A 232 18.68 14.18 -2.94
C PRO A 232 18.28 13.02 -3.84
N GLY A 233 17.23 12.28 -3.44
CA GLY A 233 16.65 11.18 -4.21
C GLY A 233 17.21 9.80 -3.89
N GLU A 234 18.32 9.72 -3.16
CA GLU A 234 18.84 8.48 -2.58
C GLU A 234 18.62 8.52 -1.06
N ILE A 235 18.18 7.39 -0.49
CA ILE A 235 17.94 7.24 0.94
C ILE A 235 18.63 5.96 1.37
N THR A 236 19.57 6.10 2.30
CA THR A 236 20.37 4.99 2.86
C THR A 236 19.88 4.60 4.25
N GLN A 237 20.17 3.36 4.68
CA GLN A 237 19.82 2.91 6.03
C GLN A 237 20.47 3.80 7.09
N GLU A 238 21.72 4.20 6.88
CA GLU A 238 22.45 5.05 7.81
C GLU A 238 21.78 6.43 7.98
N GLU A 239 21.25 7.01 6.90
CA GLU A 239 20.50 8.27 6.99
C GLU A 239 19.19 8.11 7.76
N VAL A 240 18.47 7.01 7.54
CA VAL A 240 17.25 6.70 8.30
C VAL A 240 17.56 6.54 9.79
N ASP A 241 18.61 5.81 10.13
CA ASP A 241 19.02 5.57 11.52
C ASP A 241 19.42 6.88 12.21
N ILE A 242 20.24 7.72 11.55
CA ILE A 242 20.64 9.03 12.09
C ILE A 242 19.41 9.91 12.32
N PHE A 243 18.48 9.96 11.35
CA PHE A 243 17.25 10.75 11.47
C PHE A 243 16.42 10.32 12.69
N MET A 244 16.17 9.01 12.83
CA MET A 244 15.39 8.48 13.95
C MET A 244 16.12 8.66 15.30
N ASP A 245 17.44 8.47 15.35
CA ASP A 245 18.24 8.69 16.55
C ASP A 245 18.24 10.16 17.00
N CYS A 246 18.23 11.11 16.07
CA CYS A 246 18.07 12.53 16.38
C CYS A 246 16.71 12.80 17.06
N LEU A 247 15.62 12.23 16.52
CA LEU A 247 14.28 12.35 17.11
C LEU A 247 14.20 11.70 18.50
N TYR A 248 14.78 10.51 18.67
CA TYR A 248 14.81 9.81 19.96
C TYR A 248 15.63 10.56 20.99
N SER A 249 16.78 11.10 20.59
CA SER A 249 17.66 11.90 21.45
C SER A 249 16.99 13.20 21.89
N HIS A 250 16.29 13.88 20.98
CA HIS A 250 15.50 15.06 21.30
C HIS A 250 14.40 14.72 22.33
N PHE A 251 13.60 13.68 22.08
CA PHE A 251 12.54 13.27 23.00
C PHE A 251 13.09 12.92 24.39
N HIS A 252 14.16 12.14 24.45
CA HIS A 252 14.80 11.77 25.71
C HIS A 252 15.37 12.99 26.45
N ARG A 253 15.93 13.97 25.73
CA ARG A 253 16.46 15.19 26.35
C ARG A 253 15.39 15.95 27.13
N HIS A 254 14.18 16.04 26.57
CA HIS A 254 13.06 16.79 27.15
C HIS A 254 12.23 15.99 28.16
N PHE A 255 11.92 14.73 27.87
CA PHE A 255 10.99 13.93 28.67
C PHE A 255 11.65 12.87 29.55
N LYS A 256 12.95 12.63 29.38
CA LYS A 256 13.72 11.57 30.07
C LYS A 256 13.18 10.16 29.85
N ILE A 257 12.43 9.96 28.75
CA ILE A 257 11.91 8.67 28.31
C ILE A 257 12.72 8.20 27.11
N ARG A 258 13.17 6.93 27.13
CA ARG A 258 13.91 6.32 26.02
C ARG A 258 12.94 5.63 25.06
N LEU A 259 12.59 6.30 23.96
CA LEU A 259 11.71 5.74 22.93
C LEU A 259 12.28 4.48 22.26
N SER A 260 13.62 4.36 22.19
CA SER A 260 14.29 3.17 21.67
C SER A 260 14.03 1.89 22.48
N ALA A 261 13.52 2.00 23.72
CA ALA A 261 13.07 0.86 24.52
C ALA A 261 11.60 0.48 24.28
N ALA A 262 10.86 1.29 23.52
CA ALA A 262 9.49 1.03 23.10
C ALA A 262 9.45 0.57 21.64
N LYS A 263 8.33 -0.01 21.21
CA LYS A 263 8.15 -0.47 19.83
C LYS A 263 7.44 0.61 19.02
N LEU A 264 8.05 1.08 17.92
CA LEU A 264 7.34 1.92 16.95
C LEU A 264 6.22 1.10 16.29
N VAL A 265 4.97 1.54 16.44
CA VAL A 265 3.78 0.84 15.94
C VAL A 265 3.04 1.62 14.85
N LYS A 266 3.20 2.94 14.79
CA LYS A 266 2.55 3.77 13.78
C LYS A 266 3.40 4.96 13.39
N VAL A 267 3.35 5.31 12.12
CA VAL A 267 3.88 6.56 11.57
C VAL A 267 2.76 7.25 10.81
N SER A 268 2.58 8.56 11.04
CA SER A 268 1.63 9.38 10.29
C SER A 268 2.29 10.69 9.89
N THR A 269 2.07 11.12 8.67
CA THR A 269 2.47 12.43 8.14
C THR A 269 1.28 13.05 7.40
N ALA A 270 1.45 14.25 6.85
CA ALA A 270 0.45 14.88 5.98
C ALA A 270 0.13 14.08 4.72
N ILE A 271 1.04 13.18 4.33
CA ILE A 271 0.97 12.45 3.07
C ILE A 271 0.34 11.06 3.26
N ALA A 272 0.75 10.34 4.30
CA ALA A 272 0.31 8.97 4.54
C ALA A 272 0.42 8.59 6.02
N SER A 273 -0.22 7.47 6.38
CA SER A 273 -0.04 6.81 7.66
C SER A 273 0.11 5.31 7.47
N ALA A 274 0.99 4.68 8.23
CA ALA A 274 1.14 3.24 8.30
C ALA A 274 1.12 2.77 9.75
N HIS A 275 0.57 1.58 9.97
CA HIS A 275 0.55 0.91 11.25
C HIS A 275 1.15 -0.50 11.11
N CYS A 276 1.76 -1.00 12.19
CA CYS A 276 2.50 -2.27 12.20
C CYS A 276 1.62 -3.50 11.89
N ASP A 277 0.29 -3.37 11.94
CA ASP A 277 -0.67 -4.44 11.63
C ASP A 277 -1.05 -4.51 10.14
N GLY A 278 -0.33 -3.76 9.28
CA GLY A 278 -0.54 -3.77 7.84
C GLY A 278 -1.62 -2.80 7.37
N ILE A 279 -1.99 -1.80 8.16
CA ILE A 279 -2.94 -0.77 7.74
C ILE A 279 -2.19 0.46 7.21
N ILE A 280 -2.51 0.87 5.99
CA ILE A 280 -1.97 2.08 5.34
C ILE A 280 -3.11 3.02 4.94
N LYS A 281 -2.90 4.33 5.06
CA LYS A 281 -3.78 5.37 4.50
C LYS A 281 -2.94 6.37 3.73
N VAL A 282 -3.42 6.80 2.57
CA VAL A 282 -2.76 7.85 1.76
C VAL A 282 -3.68 9.07 1.72
N SER A 283 -3.18 10.22 2.20
CA SER A 283 -3.98 11.41 2.49
C SER A 283 -3.84 12.53 1.45
N LEU A 284 -2.65 12.76 0.88
CA LEU A 284 -2.38 13.91 0.01
C LEU A 284 -1.50 13.56 -1.21
N GLY A 285 -1.97 14.00 -2.39
CA GLY A 285 -1.16 14.45 -3.53
C GLY A 285 -0.47 13.40 -4.42
N PRO A 286 -0.34 13.66 -5.75
CA PRO A 286 0.15 12.72 -6.75
C PRO A 286 1.68 12.71 -6.87
N GLU A 287 2.43 13.02 -5.81
CA GLU A 287 3.86 12.73 -5.85
C GLU A 287 3.97 11.21 -5.89
N ILE A 288 4.24 10.70 -7.09
CA ILE A 288 4.41 9.28 -7.39
C ILE A 288 5.47 8.67 -6.49
N GLY A 289 6.33 9.47 -5.85
CA GLY A 289 7.16 9.07 -4.74
C GLY A 289 6.40 8.35 -3.61
N VAL A 290 5.16 8.72 -3.28
CA VAL A 290 4.36 8.07 -2.21
C VAL A 290 3.88 6.68 -2.63
N LEU A 291 3.51 6.54 -3.92
CA LEU A 291 3.19 5.24 -4.52
C LEU A 291 4.46 4.44 -4.82
N ALA A 292 5.58 5.04 -5.17
CA ALA A 292 6.84 4.33 -5.24
C ALA A 292 7.30 3.92 -3.84
N VAL A 293 7.03 4.69 -2.78
CA VAL A 293 7.45 4.40 -1.40
C VAL A 293 6.56 3.34 -0.74
N VAL A 294 5.25 3.35 -1.00
CA VAL A 294 4.35 2.27 -0.54
C VAL A 294 4.51 1.01 -1.40
N TRP A 295 5.02 1.12 -2.63
CA TRP A 295 4.99 0.03 -3.62
C TRP A 295 6.39 -0.35 -4.16
N THR A 296 7.49 0.22 -3.69
CA THR A 296 8.82 -0.31 -4.00
C THR A 296 9.03 -1.53 -3.13
N GLY A 297 9.16 -2.68 -3.79
CA GLY A 297 9.26 -4.00 -3.16
C GLY A 297 10.38 -4.14 -2.13
N ARG A 298 11.34 -3.22 -2.06
CA ARG A 298 12.41 -3.28 -1.06
C ARG A 298 11.93 -3.24 0.39
N LEU A 299 10.79 -2.62 0.68
CA LEU A 299 10.31 -2.46 2.07
C LEU A 299 9.17 -3.40 2.47
N LEU A 300 8.50 -4.03 1.49
CA LEU A 300 7.33 -4.87 1.74
C LEU A 300 7.42 -6.24 1.07
N CYS A 301 8.52 -6.58 0.38
CA CYS A 301 8.77 -7.96 -0.06
C CYS A 301 9.03 -8.86 1.16
N PRO A 302 8.10 -9.77 1.51
CA PRO A 302 8.29 -10.71 2.61
C PRO A 302 9.31 -11.81 2.26
N LEU A 303 9.64 -11.94 0.97
CA LEU A 303 10.48 -13.01 0.44
C LEU A 303 11.99 -12.76 0.63
N ALA A 304 12.40 -11.55 1.04
CA ALA A 304 13.78 -11.28 1.42
C ALA A 304 14.07 -11.63 2.89
N GLU A 305 13.05 -11.73 3.75
CA GLU A 305 13.22 -12.00 5.19
C GLU A 305 13.20 -13.49 5.54
N THR A 306 13.06 -14.40 4.57
CA THR A 306 13.02 -15.86 4.81
C THR A 306 14.35 -16.58 4.58
N GLN A 307 15.45 -15.86 4.37
CA GLN A 307 16.80 -16.41 4.33
C GLN A 307 17.73 -15.66 5.31
N ALA A 308 17.52 -15.88 6.61
CA ALA A 308 18.51 -15.66 7.66
C ALA A 308 18.28 -16.67 8.80
#